data_AF-A0A6M0ARX3-F1
#
_entry.id   AF-A0A6M0ARX3-F1
#
_cell.length_a   1.000
_cell.length_b   1.000
_cell.length_c   1.000
_cell.angle_alpha   90.00
_cell.angle_beta   90.00
_cell.angle_gamma   90.00
#
_symmetry.space_group_name_H-M   'P 1'
#
loop_
_entity.id
_entity.type
_entity.pdbx_description
1 polymer ?
#
loop_
_entity_poly.entity_id
_entity_poly.type
_entity_poly.pdbx_seq_one_letter_code
_entity_poly.pdbx_strand_id
1 'polypeptide(L)'
;DRQLHIDLGAERLIGAQKENQQIAVEIKSFISSSSVFQFHLALGQFLNYRIVLGLKQPQRVLYLAVPLSIYDDFFGEELPQLSVKEFQVKLLVFDPKQEVIVEWIN
;
A
#
# COMPACT_ATOMS: atom_id res chain seq x y z
N ASP A 1 -5.28 16.36 10.67
CA ASP A 1 -4.14 17.29 10.56
C ASP A 1 -4.06 17.83 9.14
N ARG A 2 -3.82 19.13 8.94
CA ARG A 2 -3.92 19.79 7.62
C ARG A 2 -2.84 19.29 6.65
N GLN A 3 -1.66 18.94 7.18
CA GLN A 3 -0.53 18.44 6.41
C GLN A 3 -0.85 17.09 5.75
N LEU A 4 -1.43 16.15 6.49
CA LEU A 4 -1.78 14.83 5.92
C LEU A 4 -2.86 14.91 4.82
N HIS A 5 -3.76 15.90 4.87
CA HIS A 5 -4.71 16.13 3.78
C HIS A 5 -4.05 16.69 2.53
N ILE A 6 -3.01 17.51 2.71
CA ILE A 6 -2.19 18.02 1.60
C ILE A 6 -1.38 16.87 1.02
N ASP A 7 -0.79 16.02 1.85
CA ASP A 7 -0.02 14.85 1.44
C ASP A 7 -0.90 13.83 0.68
N LEU A 8 -2.08 13.47 1.19
CA LEU A 8 -3.04 12.62 0.46
C LEU A 8 -3.50 13.21 -0.88
N GLY A 9 -3.51 14.54 -1.01
CA GLY A 9 -3.86 15.24 -2.25
C GLY A 9 -2.68 15.41 -3.21
N ALA A 10 -1.44 15.27 -2.73
CA ALA A 10 -0.21 15.45 -3.49
C ALA A 10 0.49 14.12 -3.84
N GLU A 11 0.36 13.10 -2.98
CA GLU A 11 0.80 11.73 -3.23
C GLU A 11 -0.16 11.01 -4.19
N ARG A 12 0.36 10.06 -4.97
CA ARG A 12 -0.40 9.32 -5.99
C ARG A 12 -1.24 8.20 -5.37
N LEU A 13 -2.13 8.55 -4.45
CA LEU A 13 -3.12 7.61 -3.91
C LEU A 13 -4.23 7.44 -4.96
N ILE A 14 -4.27 6.28 -5.62
CA ILE A 14 -5.27 6.02 -6.66
C ILE A 14 -6.57 5.59 -6.00
N GLY A 15 -7.62 6.39 -6.17
CA GLY A 15 -8.99 5.97 -5.84
C GLY A 15 -9.59 5.16 -6.99
N ALA A 16 -10.09 3.97 -6.71
CA ALA A 16 -10.83 3.18 -7.68
C ALA A 16 -12.16 2.68 -7.08
N GLN A 17 -13.17 2.53 -7.94
CA GLN A 17 -14.46 1.99 -7.55
C GLN A 17 -14.88 0.93 -8.57
N LYS A 18 -15.28 -0.24 -8.07
CA LYS A 18 -15.96 -1.27 -8.86
C LYS A 18 -17.19 -1.71 -8.07
N GLU A 19 -18.36 -1.52 -8.68
CA GLU A 19 -19.65 -1.77 -8.02
C GLU A 19 -19.73 -1.05 -6.66
N ASN A 20 -19.90 -1.82 -5.58
CA ASN A 20 -20.00 -1.32 -4.20
C ASN A 20 -18.66 -1.31 -3.46
N GLN A 21 -17.55 -1.66 -4.12
CA GLN A 21 -16.22 -1.64 -3.52
C GLN A 21 -15.47 -0.38 -3.92
N GLN A 22 -15.07 0.40 -2.91
CA GLN A 22 -14.18 1.54 -3.08
C GLN A 22 -12.82 1.19 -2.49
N ILE A 23 -11.76 1.44 -3.25
CA ILE A 23 -10.40 1.23 -2.80
C ILE A 23 -9.58 2.50 -2.96
N ALA A 24 -8.57 2.61 -2.10
CA ALA A 24 -7.42 3.47 -2.26
C ALA A 24 -6.19 2.58 -2.47
N VAL A 25 -5.31 2.95 -3.40
CA VAL A 25 -4.07 2.21 -3.66
C VAL A 25 -2.90 3.16 -3.54
N GLU A 26 -1.99 2.85 -2.62
CA GLU A 26 -0.70 3.52 -2.48
C GLU A 26 0.38 2.71 -3.20
N ILE A 27 0.97 3.26 -4.26
CA ILE A 27 1.92 2.52 -5.11
C ILE A 27 3.36 2.81 -4.66
N LYS A 28 4.10 1.75 -4.32
CA LYS A 28 5.52 1.84 -3.94
C LYS A 28 6.38 1.04 -4.89
N SER A 29 7.42 1.68 -5.43
CA SER A 29 8.29 1.08 -6.43
C SER A 29 9.53 0.38 -5.86
N PHE A 30 9.91 0.67 -4.61
CA PHE A 30 11.08 0.09 -3.92
C PHE A 30 12.39 0.16 -4.73
N ILE A 31 12.62 1.26 -5.46
CA ILE A 31 13.78 1.43 -6.36
C ILE A 31 15.08 1.80 -5.59
N SER A 32 14.99 2.20 -4.32
CA SER A 32 16.17 2.62 -3.56
C SER A 32 17.03 1.44 -3.07
N SER A 33 18.28 1.71 -2.71
CA SER A 33 19.25 0.69 -2.27
C SER A 33 18.91 -0.05 -0.97
N SER A 34 17.79 0.27 -0.31
CA SER A 34 17.39 -0.32 0.97
C SER A 34 15.88 -0.56 1.00
N SER A 35 15.47 -1.80 0.75
CA SER A 35 14.08 -2.25 0.84
C SER A 35 13.52 -2.07 2.26
N VAL A 36 14.35 -2.27 3.29
CA VAL A 36 13.99 -2.07 4.71
C VAL A 36 13.59 -0.62 4.98
N PHE A 37 14.40 0.36 4.53
CA PHE A 37 14.07 1.77 4.71
C PHE A 37 12.77 2.16 3.96
N GLN A 38 12.62 1.70 2.72
CA GLN A 38 11.38 1.92 1.95
C GLN A 38 10.17 1.29 2.62
N PHE A 39 10.34 0.11 3.22
CA PHE A 39 9.29 -0.57 3.95
C PHE A 39 8.85 0.22 5.19
N HIS A 40 9.78 0.76 5.98
CA HIS A 40 9.42 1.61 7.12
C HIS A 40 8.62 2.85 6.70
N LEU A 41 9.01 3.51 5.61
CA LEU A 41 8.27 4.63 5.05
C LEU A 41 6.88 4.22 4.57
N ALA A 42 6.81 3.15 3.77
CA ALA A 42 5.56 2.64 3.20
C ALA A 42 4.58 2.19 4.30
N LEU A 43 5.06 1.45 5.30
CA LEU A 43 4.25 0.99 6.42
C LEU A 43 3.73 2.18 7.27
N GLY A 44 4.60 3.13 7.61
CA GLY A 44 4.21 4.31 8.36
C GLY A 44 3.15 5.15 7.64
N GLN A 45 3.34 5.39 6.33
CA GLN A 45 2.36 6.08 5.51
C GLN A 45 1.04 5.31 5.41
N PHE A 46 1.10 4.00 5.15
CA PHE A 46 -0.09 3.15 5.07
C PHE A 46 -0.92 3.23 6.36
N LEU A 47 -0.28 3.15 7.53
CA LEU A 47 -0.97 3.24 8.82
C LEU A 47 -1.64 4.60 9.02
N ASN A 48 -0.94 5.70 8.72
CA ASN A 48 -1.49 7.06 8.84
C ASN A 48 -2.68 7.28 7.89
N TYR A 49 -2.56 6.82 6.65
CA TYR A 49 -3.63 6.95 5.65
C TYR A 49 -4.83 6.09 5.98
N ARG A 50 -4.62 4.87 6.51
CA ARG A 50 -5.70 4.01 6.98
C ARG A 50 -6.51 4.69 8.10
N ILE A 51 -5.85 5.37 9.04
CA ILE A 51 -6.52 6.13 10.10
C ILE A 51 -7.40 7.24 9.49
N VAL A 52 -6.86 8.04 8.57
CA VAL A 52 -7.62 9.15 7.97
C VAL A 52 -8.75 8.68 7.06
N LEU A 53 -8.53 7.61 6.29
CA LEU A 53 -9.60 6.98 5.51
C LEU A 53 -10.69 6.43 6.41
N GLY A 54 -10.34 5.77 7.52
CA GLY A 54 -11.32 5.29 8.51
C GLY A 54 -12.21 6.41 9.07
N LEU A 55 -11.67 7.62 9.25
CA LEU A 55 -12.42 8.77 9.75
C LEU A 55 -13.28 9.46 8.67
N LYS A 56 -12.82 9.50 7.42
CA LYS A 56 -13.45 10.31 6.36
C LYS A 56 -14.24 9.52 5.33
N GLN A 57 -13.77 8.32 5.02
CA GLN A 57 -14.26 7.46 3.95
C GLN A 57 -14.20 6.00 4.42
N PRO A 58 -14.93 5.62 5.48
CA PRO A 58 -14.76 4.33 6.16
C PRO A 58 -15.02 3.10 5.27
N GLN A 59 -15.75 3.29 4.17
CA GLN A 59 -16.02 2.23 3.18
C GLN A 59 -14.88 2.05 2.16
N ARG A 60 -13.86 2.91 2.19
CA ARG A 60 -12.73 2.86 1.25
C ARG A 60 -11.59 2.05 1.86
N VAL A 61 -11.30 0.91 1.24
CA VAL A 61 -10.24 0.00 1.68
C VAL A 61 -8.89 0.44 1.10
N LEU A 62 -7.87 0.59 1.94
CA LEU A 62 -6.51 0.94 1.52
C LEU A 62 -5.69 -0.31 1.21
N TYR A 63 -5.06 -0.34 0.04
CA TYR A 63 -4.07 -1.33 -0.36
C TYR A 63 -2.70 -0.67 -0.56
N LEU A 64 -1.65 -1.37 -0.13
CA LEU A 64 -0.28 -1.06 -0.49
C LEU A 64 0.08 -1.87 -1.74
N ALA A 65 0.28 -1.18 -2.87
CA ALA A 65 0.67 -1.83 -4.11
C ALA A 65 2.19 -1.97 -4.21
N VAL A 66 2.65 -3.19 -4.47
CA VAL A 66 4.08 -3.54 -4.57
C VAL A 66 4.36 -4.35 -5.85
N PRO A 67 5.52 -4.16 -6.50
CA PRO A 67 5.91 -4.95 -7.66
C PRO A 67 6.06 -6.43 -7.31
N LEU A 68 5.73 -7.32 -8.23
CA LEU A 68 5.88 -8.77 -8.08
C LEU A 68 7.29 -9.16 -7.62
N SER A 69 8.34 -8.60 -8.22
CA SER A 69 9.72 -8.89 -7.82
C SER A 69 10.01 -8.53 -6.36
N ILE A 70 9.41 -7.45 -5.85
CA ILE A 70 9.59 -7.02 -4.45
C ILE A 70 8.81 -7.91 -3.51
N TYR A 71 7.62 -8.36 -3.94
CA TYR A 71 6.83 -9.31 -3.18
C TYR A 71 7.58 -10.63 -3.02
N ASP A 72 8.10 -11.18 -4.11
CA ASP A 72 8.83 -12.45 -4.11
C ASP A 72 10.14 -12.38 -3.33
N ASP A 73 10.91 -11.29 -3.49
CA ASP A 73 12.24 -11.17 -2.88
C ASP A 73 12.20 -10.70 -1.41
N PHE A 74 11.51 -9.57 -1.14
CA PHE A 74 11.58 -8.89 0.15
C PHE A 74 10.42 -9.25 1.09
N PHE A 75 9.19 -9.37 0.56
CA PHE A 75 8.05 -9.81 1.38
C PHE A 75 8.06 -11.33 1.65
N GLY A 76 9.04 -12.06 1.12
CA GLY A 76 9.40 -13.41 1.57
C GLY A 76 10.14 -13.45 2.91
N GLU A 77 10.71 -12.33 3.37
CA GLU A 77 11.47 -12.25 4.62
C GLU A 77 10.55 -12.17 5.86
N GLU A 78 11.07 -12.62 7.01
CA GLU A 78 10.30 -12.74 8.25
C GLU A 78 9.71 -11.40 8.74
N LEU A 79 10.52 -10.33 8.77
CA LEU A 79 10.09 -9.05 9.34
C LEU A 79 8.95 -8.38 8.53
N PRO A 80 9.03 -8.25 7.19
CA PRO A 80 7.91 -7.78 6.39
C PRO A 80 6.66 -8.63 6.54
N GLN A 81 6.78 -9.97 6.56
CA GLN A 81 5.63 -10.88 6.74
C GLN A 81 4.94 -10.68 8.08
N LEU A 82 5.71 -10.66 9.17
CA LEU A 82 5.18 -10.43 10.52
C LEU A 82 4.50 -9.07 10.60
N SER A 83 5.11 -8.03 10.03
CA SER A 83 4.55 -6.67 10.03
C SER A 83 3.25 -6.59 9.22
N VAL A 84 3.20 -7.19 8.02
CA VAL A 84 1.99 -7.25 7.19
C VAL A 84 0.86 -7.95 7.93
N LYS A 85 1.16 -9.08 8.59
CA LYS A 85 0.20 -9.84 9.37
C LYS A 85 -0.30 -9.09 10.60
N GLU A 86 0.61 -8.59 11.43
CA GLU A 86 0.30 -7.88 12.68
C GLU A 86 -0.57 -6.65 12.40
N PHE A 87 -0.14 -5.84 11.44
CA PHE A 87 -0.82 -4.60 11.10
C PHE A 87 -1.96 -4.78 10.09
N GLN A 88 -2.25 -6.00 9.63
CA GLN A 88 -3.27 -6.31 8.63
C GLN A 88 -3.15 -5.41 7.40
N VAL A 89 -1.93 -5.35 6.84
CA VAL A 89 -1.64 -4.57 5.63
C VAL A 89 -2.18 -5.33 4.44
N LYS A 90 -3.12 -4.73 3.72
CA LYS A 90 -3.62 -5.31 2.48
C LYS A 90 -2.66 -5.00 1.35
N LEU A 91 -2.24 -6.03 0.61
CA LEU A 91 -1.29 -5.89 -0.49
C LEU A 91 -1.99 -6.07 -1.83
N LEU A 92 -1.54 -5.29 -2.81
CA LEU A 92 -1.86 -5.47 -4.21
C LEU A 92 -0.53 -5.72 -4.94
N VAL A 93 -0.33 -6.96 -5.39
CA VAL A 93 0.87 -7.34 -6.11
C VAL A 93 0.64 -7.12 -7.60
N PHE A 94 1.52 -6.39 -8.28
CA PHE A 94 1.40 -6.10 -9.71
C PHE A 94 2.70 -6.36 -10.47
N ASP A 95 2.58 -6.75 -11.73
CA ASP A 95 3.73 -6.85 -12.64
C ASP A 95 3.88 -5.54 -13.42
N PRO A 96 4.92 -4.73 -13.14
CA PRO A 96 5.13 -3.46 -13.85
C PRO A 96 5.47 -3.63 -15.34
N LYS A 97 5.92 -4.81 -15.78
CA LYS A 97 6.27 -5.06 -17.19
C LYS A 97 5.04 -5.41 -18.03
N GLN A 98 4.12 -6.18 -17.46
CA GLN A 98 2.89 -6.61 -18.12
C GLN A 98 1.72 -5.66 -17.85
N GLU A 99 1.87 -4.73 -16.91
CA GLU A 99 0.84 -3.79 -16.45
C GLU A 99 -0.43 -4.50 -15.95
N VAL A 100 -0.25 -5.64 -15.26
CA VAL A 100 -1.34 -6.44 -14.70
C VAL A 100 -1.26 -6.56 -13.19
N ILE A 101 -2.42 -6.69 -12.55
CA ILE A 101 -2.50 -7.10 -11.15
C ILE A 101 -2.35 -8.62 -11.10
N VAL A 102 -1.40 -9.08 -10.29
CA VAL A 102 -1.07 -10.50 -10.11
C VAL A 102 -1.89 -11.07 -8.97
N GLU A 103 -1.94 -10.38 -7.83
CA GLU A 103 -2.59 -10.90 -6.63
C GLU A 103 -3.13 -9.80 -5.71
N TRP A 104 -4.20 -10.12 -4.98
CA TRP A 104 -4.77 -9.31 -3.90
C TRP A 104 -4.68 -10.09 -2.59
N ILE A 105 -3.97 -9.54 -1.61
CA ILE A 105 -3.75 -10.18 -0.30
C ILE A 105 -4.47 -9.35 0.77
N ASN A 106 -5.31 -10.01 1.57
CA ASN A 106 -6.29 -9.37 2.44
C ASN A 106 -6.03 -9.54 3.93
#